data_AF-A0A540KR65-F1
#
_entry.id   AF-A0A540KR65-F1
#
_cell.length_a   1.000
_cell.length_b   1.000
_cell.length_c   1.000
_cell.angle_alpha   90.00
_cell.angle_beta   90.00
_cell.angle_gamma   90.00
#
_symmetry.space_group_name_H-M   'P 1'
#
loop_
_entity.id
_entity.type
_entity.pdbx_description
1 polymer ?
#
loop_
_entity_poly.entity_id
_entity_poly.type
_entity_poly.pdbx_seq_one_letter_code
_entity_poly.pdbx_strand_id
1 'polypeptide(L)'
;MLCVCRLLPALFFLSSASQLRTLQSPPSHPMDFPYSSQTITHHVVALPIPSRGHINPMMCLCNSLASLNAADSNINLLVTLIVTEEWLGFIGSDPKPDNVVFATIPNVIPSEIGRGADSPSFYETVLRKIRAPVEDLLDRLEPPVTALIADTHIVWSIEIGNLRNIPVASLWTMSASVYSVFHFFDLLVQHRHFPVNLAGT
;
A
#
# COMPACT_ATOMS: atom_id res chain seq x y z
N MET A 1 3.33 -4.20 11.18
CA MET A 1 3.01 -5.61 10.84
C MET A 1 2.30 -5.59 9.49
N LEU A 2 2.89 -6.14 8.43
CA LEU A 2 2.16 -6.27 7.16
C LEU A 2 1.23 -7.48 7.28
N CYS A 3 -0.08 -7.26 7.26
CA CYS A 3 -1.04 -8.36 7.15
C CYS A 3 -1.15 -8.68 5.65
N VAL A 4 -0.52 -9.79 5.28
CA VAL A 4 -0.29 -10.18 3.90
C VAL A 4 -1.41 -11.11 3.50
N CYS A 5 -2.43 -10.59 2.80
CA CYS A 5 -3.41 -11.49 2.20
C CYS A 5 -2.82 -12.23 0.98
N ARG A 6 -1.88 -11.68 0.19
CA ARG A 6 -1.22 -12.40 -0.93
C ARG A 6 0.19 -11.94 -1.36
N LEU A 7 0.83 -10.99 -0.67
CA LEU A 7 2.14 -10.45 -1.13
C LEU A 7 3.37 -11.35 -0.91
N LEU A 8 3.43 -12.15 0.16
CA LEU A 8 4.61 -13.00 0.38
C LEU A 8 4.76 -14.08 -0.69
N PRO A 9 3.68 -14.77 -1.13
CA PRO A 9 3.79 -15.68 -2.25
C PRO A 9 4.21 -14.97 -3.54
N ALA A 10 3.74 -13.74 -3.82
CA ALA A 10 4.08 -13.03 -5.05
C ALA A 10 5.57 -12.63 -5.12
N LEU A 11 6.15 -12.18 -4.00
CA LEU A 11 7.58 -11.84 -3.94
C LEU A 11 8.49 -13.08 -3.87
N PHE A 12 8.05 -14.18 -3.24
CA PHE A 12 8.78 -15.46 -3.26
C PHE A 12 8.69 -16.20 -4.61
N PHE A 13 7.55 -16.11 -5.32
CA PHE A 13 7.40 -16.73 -6.64
C PHE A 13 8.31 -16.08 -7.69
N LEU A 14 8.57 -14.78 -7.58
CA LEU A 14 9.48 -14.06 -8.48
C LEU A 14 10.94 -14.52 -8.32
N SER A 15 11.36 -14.93 -7.11
CA SER A 15 12.69 -15.50 -6.89
C SER A 15 12.80 -16.94 -7.41
N SER A 16 11.75 -17.75 -7.23
CA SER A 16 11.79 -19.20 -7.53
C SER A 16 11.55 -19.56 -9.00
N ALA A 17 10.89 -18.71 -9.79
CA ALA A 17 10.65 -18.96 -11.22
C ALA A 17 11.94 -18.99 -12.08
N SER A 18 13.07 -18.58 -11.53
CA SER A 18 14.39 -18.67 -12.17
C SER A 18 15.05 -20.07 -12.10
N GLN A 19 14.54 -21.00 -11.27
CA GLN A 19 15.21 -22.27 -10.96
C GLN A 19 14.61 -23.52 -11.62
N LEU A 20 13.52 -23.42 -12.39
CA LEU A 20 12.83 -24.59 -12.98
C LEU A 20 12.85 -24.65 -14.51
N ARG A 21 13.98 -24.28 -15.14
CA ARG A 21 14.28 -24.63 -16.53
C ARG A 21 15.33 -25.75 -16.62
N THR A 22 14.80 -26.98 -16.72
CA THR A 22 15.30 -28.16 -17.48
C THR A 22 16.74 -28.65 -17.28
N LEU A 23 16.88 -29.83 -16.67
CA LEU A 23 17.96 -30.80 -16.98
C LEU A 23 17.71 -31.39 -18.38
N GLN A 24 18.15 -30.71 -19.43
CA GLN A 24 18.38 -31.30 -20.75
C GLN A 24 19.56 -30.58 -21.41
N SER A 25 20.59 -31.33 -21.78
CA SER A 25 21.85 -30.83 -22.35
C SER A 25 21.64 -30.13 -23.71
N PRO A 26 22.35 -29.03 -24.01
CA PRO A 26 22.12 -28.26 -25.23
C PRO A 26 22.85 -28.85 -26.46
N PRO A 27 22.32 -28.67 -27.69
CA PRO A 27 23.05 -28.93 -28.92
C PRO A 27 24.05 -27.80 -29.23
N SER A 28 25.16 -28.18 -29.87
CA SER A 28 26.36 -27.36 -30.09
C SER A 28 26.29 -26.47 -31.33
N HIS A 29 25.58 -25.34 -31.28
CA HIS A 29 25.77 -24.25 -32.25
C HIS A 29 25.38 -22.88 -31.65
N PRO A 30 26.20 -21.82 -31.81
CA PRO A 30 25.87 -20.51 -31.28
C PRO A 30 24.95 -19.76 -32.25
N MET A 31 23.71 -19.52 -31.83
CA MET A 31 22.83 -18.50 -32.41
C MET A 31 22.77 -17.35 -31.40
N ASP A 32 23.43 -16.24 -31.73
CA ASP A 32 23.27 -14.98 -31.01
C ASP A 32 21.86 -14.43 -31.26
N PHE A 33 20.92 -14.77 -30.38
CA PHE A 33 19.69 -14.01 -30.23
C PHE A 33 19.93 -12.88 -29.22
N PRO A 34 19.60 -11.62 -29.54
CA PRO A 34 19.63 -10.57 -28.55
C PRO A 34 18.54 -10.87 -27.52
N TYR A 35 18.94 -11.37 -26.36
CA TYR A 35 18.06 -11.47 -25.20
C TYR A 35 17.84 -10.04 -24.71
N SER A 36 16.82 -9.35 -25.23
CA SER A 36 16.35 -8.14 -24.57
C SER A 36 15.83 -8.60 -23.20
N SER A 37 16.54 -8.23 -22.14
CA SER A 37 15.99 -8.36 -20.80
C SER A 37 14.72 -7.52 -20.77
N GLN A 38 13.56 -8.17 -20.82
CA GLN A 38 12.28 -7.50 -20.63
C GLN A 38 12.25 -7.02 -19.19
N THR A 39 12.44 -5.71 -18.99
CA THR A 39 12.23 -5.08 -17.69
C THR A 39 10.75 -5.22 -17.33
N ILE A 40 10.46 -5.92 -16.23
CA ILE A 40 9.08 -6.05 -15.77
C ILE A 40 8.72 -4.77 -15.05
N THR A 41 7.80 -4.00 -15.64
CA THR A 41 7.26 -2.79 -15.01
C THR A 41 6.20 -3.18 -14.00
N HIS A 42 6.47 -2.88 -12.73
CA HIS A 42 5.55 -3.06 -11.62
C HIS A 42 5.07 -1.69 -11.15
N HIS A 43 3.76 -1.48 -11.16
CA HIS A 43 3.16 -0.29 -10.59
C HIS A 43 2.49 -0.64 -9.25
N VAL A 44 3.08 -0.16 -8.16
CA VAL A 44 2.53 -0.31 -6.81
C VAL A 44 1.87 1.00 -6.42
N VAL A 45 0.60 0.93 -6.02
CA VAL A 45 -0.10 2.07 -5.44
C VAL A 45 -0.12 1.92 -3.92
N ALA A 46 0.23 2.99 -3.22
CA ALA A 46 0.13 3.10 -1.77
C ALA A 46 -1.04 4.02 -1.41
N LEU A 47 -1.92 3.55 -0.53
CA LEU A 47 -3.16 4.23 -0.13
C LEU A 47 -3.21 4.34 1.41
N PRO A 48 -2.67 5.43 1.99
CA PRO A 48 -2.72 5.69 3.42
C PRO A 48 -4.08 6.29 3.83
N ILE A 49 -4.41 6.23 5.12
CA ILE A 49 -5.36 7.18 5.70
C ILE A 49 -4.74 8.59 5.58
N PRO A 50 -5.50 9.62 5.16
CA PRO A 50 -5.01 10.98 4.98
C PRO A 50 -4.80 11.69 6.32
N SER A 51 -3.87 11.17 7.11
CA SER A 51 -3.42 11.77 8.37
C SER A 51 -1.92 11.55 8.57
N ARG A 52 -1.26 12.45 9.32
CA ARG A 52 0.21 12.48 9.43
C ARG A 52 0.80 11.17 9.96
N GLY A 53 0.12 10.54 10.91
CA GLY A 53 0.54 9.28 11.52
C GLY A 53 0.53 8.09 10.57
N HIS A 54 -0.13 8.20 9.41
CA HIS A 54 -0.27 7.13 8.42
C HIS A 54 0.54 7.44 7.15
N ILE A 55 0.52 8.70 6.69
CA ILE A 55 1.28 9.12 5.51
C ILE A 55 2.77 8.99 5.71
N ASN A 56 3.32 9.42 6.85
CA ASN A 56 4.77 9.39 7.07
C ASN A 56 5.32 7.95 7.05
N PRO A 57 4.76 6.98 7.79
CA PRO A 57 5.20 5.59 7.69
C PRO A 57 5.01 4.99 6.29
N MET A 58 3.93 5.34 5.59
CA MET A 58 3.69 4.87 4.22
C MET A 58 4.75 5.43 3.25
N MET A 59 5.12 6.71 3.37
CA MET A 59 6.21 7.31 2.60
C MET A 59 7.55 6.63 2.85
N CYS A 60 7.87 6.30 4.11
CA CYS A 60 9.07 5.53 4.42
C CYS A 60 9.07 4.17 3.71
N LEU A 61 7.94 3.45 3.72
CA LEU A 61 7.79 2.18 3.00
C LEU A 61 7.94 2.37 1.48
N CYS A 62 7.30 3.39 0.90
CA CYS A 62 7.42 3.73 -0.53
C CYS A 62 8.87 3.97 -0.92
N ASN A 63 9.63 4.72 -0.12
CA ASN A 63 11.05 4.99 -0.36
C ASN A 63 11.90 3.71 -0.29
N SER A 64 11.62 2.82 0.67
CA SER A 64 12.29 1.52 0.76
C SER A 64 11.99 0.62 -0.44
N LEU A 65 10.74 0.56 -0.89
CA LEU A 65 10.34 -0.19 -2.08
C LEU A 65 11.02 0.36 -3.33
N ALA A 66 11.03 1.67 -3.49
CA ALA A 66 11.65 2.35 -4.62
C ALA A 66 13.16 2.05 -4.75
N SER A 67 13.85 1.83 -3.63
CA SER A 67 15.27 1.48 -3.62
C SER A 67 15.60 0.11 -4.24
N LEU A 68 14.60 -0.77 -4.42
CA LEU A 68 14.78 -2.09 -5.02
C LEU A 68 15.22 -2.02 -6.49
N ASN A 69 14.85 -0.97 -7.23
CA ASN A 69 15.30 -0.78 -8.61
C ASN A 69 16.83 -0.64 -8.72
N ALA A 70 17.46 -0.05 -7.70
CA ALA A 70 18.92 0.07 -7.66
C ALA A 70 19.62 -1.26 -7.28
N ALA A 71 18.90 -2.17 -6.63
CA ALA A 71 19.41 -3.45 -6.19
C ALA A 71 19.29 -4.56 -7.25
N ASP A 72 18.31 -4.47 -8.16
CA ASP A 72 18.08 -5.44 -9.24
C ASP A 72 17.66 -4.73 -10.53
N SER A 73 18.53 -4.78 -11.54
CA SER A 73 18.32 -4.13 -12.84
C SER A 73 17.21 -4.77 -13.69
N ASN A 74 16.67 -5.93 -13.28
CA ASN A 74 15.54 -6.56 -13.96
C ASN A 74 14.18 -6.05 -13.43
N ILE A 75 14.18 -5.32 -12.31
CA ILE A 75 12.98 -4.77 -11.67
C ILE A 75 12.81 -3.31 -12.09
N ASN A 76 11.64 -2.98 -12.64
CA ASN A 76 11.24 -1.60 -12.88
C ASN A 76 10.00 -1.26 -12.04
N LEU A 77 10.22 -0.82 -10.80
CA LEU A 77 9.15 -0.44 -9.88
C LEU A 77 8.83 1.06 -9.97
N LEU A 78 7.56 1.36 -10.23
CA LEU A 78 6.92 2.66 -10.00
C LEU A 78 6.06 2.57 -8.74
N VAL A 79 6.23 3.51 -7.82
CA VAL A 79 5.43 3.60 -6.60
C VAL A 79 4.62 4.89 -6.63
N THR A 80 3.30 4.79 -6.62
CA THR A 80 2.40 5.94 -6.54
C THR A 80 1.78 6.04 -5.15
N LEU A 81 2.06 7.12 -4.42
CA LEU A 81 1.34 7.42 -3.18
C LEU A 81 0.11 8.28 -3.48
N ILE A 82 -1.07 7.75 -3.14
CA ILE A 82 -2.32 8.52 -3.19
C ILE A 82 -2.40 9.43 -1.97
N VAL A 83 -2.63 10.72 -2.21
CA VAL A 83 -2.87 11.74 -1.18
C VAL A 83 -4.05 12.63 -1.57
N THR A 84 -4.60 13.39 -0.62
CA THR A 84 -5.53 14.47 -0.98
C THR A 84 -4.76 15.67 -1.54
N GLU A 85 -5.45 16.58 -2.24
CA GLU A 85 -4.86 17.85 -2.70
C GLU A 85 -4.29 18.69 -1.54
N GLU A 86 -4.97 18.72 -0.39
CA GLU A 86 -4.44 19.36 0.83
C GLU A 86 -3.11 18.73 1.25
N TRP A 87 -3.06 17.40 1.29
CA TRP A 87 -1.86 16.67 1.67
C TRP A 87 -0.71 16.88 0.69
N LEU A 88 -0.98 16.97 -0.61
CA LEU A 88 0.04 17.37 -1.59
C LEU A 88 0.61 18.75 -1.24
N GLY A 89 -0.22 19.68 -0.77
CA GLY A 89 0.25 20.99 -0.27
C GLY A 89 1.19 20.89 0.95
N PHE A 90 1.06 19.84 1.77
CA PHE A 90 1.92 19.63 2.94
C PHE A 90 3.25 18.94 2.64
N ILE A 91 3.28 17.99 1.69
CA ILE A 91 4.44 17.12 1.46
C ILE A 91 4.99 17.18 0.03
N GLY A 92 4.37 17.94 -0.87
CA GLY A 92 4.71 17.92 -2.30
C GLY A 92 6.13 18.39 -2.61
N SER A 93 6.74 19.17 -1.73
CA SER A 93 8.14 19.61 -1.82
C SER A 93 9.13 18.69 -1.14
N ASP A 94 8.67 17.66 -0.42
CA ASP A 94 9.56 16.78 0.33
C ASP A 94 10.40 15.93 -0.64
N PRO A 95 11.70 15.73 -0.33
CA PRO A 95 12.57 14.94 -1.18
C PRO A 95 12.10 13.47 -1.21
N LYS A 96 12.04 12.90 -2.41
CA LYS A 96 11.65 11.51 -2.65
C LYS A 96 12.41 10.95 -3.87
N PRO A 97 12.57 9.63 -3.99
CA PRO A 97 13.12 9.01 -5.19
C PRO A 97 12.29 9.33 -6.44
N ASP A 98 12.93 9.32 -7.61
CA ASP A 98 12.30 9.66 -8.90
C ASP A 98 11.16 8.70 -9.27
N ASN A 99 11.26 7.44 -8.86
CA ASN A 99 10.25 6.41 -9.08
C ASN A 99 9.19 6.33 -7.97
N VAL A 100 9.17 7.28 -7.03
CA VAL A 100 8.03 7.53 -6.13
C VAL A 100 7.30 8.76 -6.65
N VAL A 101 6.02 8.67 -6.96
CA VAL A 101 5.20 9.79 -7.44
C VAL A 101 3.96 9.98 -6.57
N PHE A 102 3.43 11.19 -6.56
CA PHE A 102 2.16 11.48 -5.90
C PHE A 102 1.04 11.46 -6.93
N ALA A 103 -0.11 10.90 -6.54
CA ALA A 103 -1.36 11.06 -7.26
C ALA A 103 -2.40 11.63 -6.29
N THR A 104 -3.21 12.58 -6.76
CA THR A 104 -4.14 13.30 -5.89
C THR A 104 -5.58 12.85 -6.09
N ILE A 105 -6.31 12.81 -4.98
CA ILE A 105 -7.77 12.81 -4.96
C ILE A 105 -8.29 14.17 -4.46
N PRO A 106 -9.50 14.60 -4.85
CA PRO A 106 -10.08 15.86 -4.40
C PRO A 106 -10.24 15.91 -2.87
N ASN A 107 -10.19 17.11 -2.30
CA ASN A 107 -10.44 17.36 -0.87
C ASN A 107 -11.93 17.15 -0.48
N VAL A 108 -12.37 15.89 -0.43
CA VAL A 108 -13.75 15.52 -0.05
C VAL A 108 -13.94 15.33 1.46
N ILE A 109 -12.86 15.41 2.25
CA ILE A 109 -12.83 15.21 3.70
C ILE A 109 -12.54 16.53 4.45
N PRO A 110 -12.82 16.61 5.77
CA PRO A 110 -12.33 17.72 6.59
C PRO A 110 -10.81 17.82 6.57
N SER A 111 -10.27 18.99 6.90
CA SER A 111 -8.82 19.21 6.98
C SER A 111 -8.15 18.31 8.02
N GLU A 112 -6.91 17.91 7.76
CA GLU A 112 -6.02 17.30 8.76
C GLU A 112 -5.85 18.21 9.99
N ILE A 113 -5.86 19.53 9.78
CA ILE A 113 -5.69 20.54 10.82
C ILE A 113 -6.98 20.60 11.66
N GLY A 114 -6.85 20.39 12.96
CA GLY A 114 -7.98 20.45 13.89
C GLY A 114 -8.85 19.18 13.93
N ARG A 115 -8.58 18.16 13.12
CA ARG A 115 -9.33 16.88 13.14
C ARG A 115 -9.42 16.23 14.52
N GLY A 116 -8.42 16.49 15.38
CA GLY A 116 -8.33 15.91 16.72
C GLY A 116 -9.51 16.26 17.62
N ALA A 117 -10.22 17.36 17.33
CA ALA A 117 -11.43 17.75 18.04
C ALA A 117 -12.56 16.70 17.95
N ASP A 118 -12.62 15.95 16.84
CA ASP A 118 -13.56 14.85 16.64
C ASP A 118 -12.94 13.78 15.74
N SER A 119 -12.02 13.00 16.33
CA SER A 119 -11.30 11.96 15.60
C SER A 119 -12.21 10.86 15.03
N PRO A 120 -13.20 10.31 15.77
CA PRO A 120 -14.10 9.28 15.23
C PRO A 120 -14.86 9.73 13.98
N SER A 121 -15.49 10.91 14.02
CA SER A 121 -16.24 11.42 12.87
C SER A 121 -15.34 11.74 11.68
N PHE A 122 -14.10 12.17 11.93
CA PHE A 122 -13.11 12.35 10.87
C PHE A 122 -12.81 11.01 10.17
N TYR A 123 -12.50 9.95 10.92
CA TYR A 123 -12.22 8.63 10.36
C TYR A 123 -13.41 8.06 9.59
N GLU A 124 -14.63 8.17 10.13
CA GLU A 124 -15.84 7.75 9.43
C GLU A 124 -16.00 8.48 8.10
N THR A 125 -15.80 9.81 8.11
CA THR A 125 -15.91 10.64 6.91
C THR A 125 -14.86 10.27 5.87
N VAL A 126 -13.62 10.03 6.29
CA VAL A 126 -12.54 9.55 5.42
C VAL A 126 -12.94 8.24 4.74
N LEU A 127 -13.29 7.21 5.52
CA LEU A 127 -13.57 5.88 5.01
C LEU A 127 -14.74 5.86 4.02
N ARG A 128 -15.72 6.75 4.22
CA ARG A 128 -16.89 6.86 3.36
C ARG A 128 -16.63 7.65 2.09
N LYS A 129 -15.90 8.77 2.17
CA LYS A 129 -15.86 9.76 1.08
C LYS A 129 -14.73 9.55 0.08
N ILE A 130 -13.60 8.95 0.50
CA ILE A 130 -12.44 8.83 -0.40
C ILE A 130 -12.54 7.64 -1.36
N ARG A 131 -13.44 6.67 -1.12
CA ARG A 131 -13.53 5.44 -1.92
C ARG A 131 -13.74 5.71 -3.42
N ALA A 132 -14.81 6.43 -3.77
CA ALA A 132 -15.12 6.70 -5.18
C ALA A 132 -14.00 7.49 -5.89
N PRO A 133 -13.45 8.59 -5.32
CA PRO A 133 -12.29 9.25 -5.90
C PRO A 133 -11.06 8.36 -6.10
N VAL A 134 -10.83 7.40 -5.18
CA VAL A 134 -9.73 6.45 -5.29
C VAL A 134 -9.99 5.45 -6.43
N GLU A 135 -11.19 4.88 -6.53
CA GLU A 135 -11.56 3.99 -7.65
C GLU A 135 -11.38 4.69 -9.00
N ASP A 136 -11.91 5.92 -9.13
CA ASP A 136 -11.77 6.74 -10.34
C ASP A 136 -10.32 7.11 -10.67
N LEU A 137 -9.47 7.28 -9.65
CA LEU A 137 -8.05 7.55 -9.84
C LEU A 137 -7.32 6.29 -10.34
N LEU A 138 -7.55 5.14 -9.71
CA LEU A 138 -6.91 3.88 -10.08
C LEU A 138 -7.13 3.51 -11.55
N ASP A 139 -8.32 3.82 -12.10
CA ASP A 139 -8.68 3.50 -13.49
C ASP A 139 -8.04 4.44 -14.52
N ARG A 140 -7.44 5.55 -14.08
CA ARG A 140 -6.76 6.54 -14.94
C ARG A 140 -5.24 6.52 -14.81
N LEU A 141 -4.70 5.73 -13.88
CA LEU A 141 -3.27 5.65 -13.65
C LEU A 141 -2.60 4.88 -14.80
N GLU A 142 -1.51 5.46 -15.31
CA GLU A 142 -0.67 4.86 -16.32
C GLU A 142 0.79 4.81 -15.84
N PRO A 143 1.48 3.65 -15.91
CA PRO A 143 0.99 2.34 -16.34
C PRO A 143 -0.13 1.77 -15.43
N PRO A 144 -0.86 0.71 -15.84
CA PRO A 144 -1.89 0.11 -15.00
C PRO A 144 -1.36 -0.39 -13.66
N VAL A 145 -2.17 -0.26 -12.61
CA VAL A 145 -1.81 -0.69 -11.26
C VAL A 145 -1.67 -2.21 -11.21
N THR A 146 -0.56 -2.69 -10.64
CA THR A 146 -0.25 -4.12 -10.52
C THR A 146 -0.34 -4.65 -9.09
N ALA A 147 -0.30 -3.77 -8.08
CA ALA A 147 -0.50 -4.11 -6.68
C ALA A 147 -0.93 -2.88 -5.87
N LEU A 148 -1.65 -3.12 -4.78
CA LEU A 148 -2.09 -2.09 -3.84
C LEU A 148 -1.52 -2.35 -2.45
N ILE A 149 -0.99 -1.33 -1.80
CA ILE A 149 -0.64 -1.32 -0.38
C ILE A 149 -1.59 -0.33 0.28
N ALA A 150 -2.54 -0.82 1.07
CA ALA A 150 -3.53 0.01 1.71
C ALA A 150 -3.31 0.05 3.22
N ASP A 151 -3.67 1.16 3.84
CA ASP A 151 -3.83 1.21 5.28
C ASP A 151 -4.87 0.19 5.76
N THR A 152 -4.61 -0.44 6.90
CA THR A 152 -5.50 -1.49 7.46
C THR A 152 -6.91 -0.98 7.73
N HIS A 153 -7.08 0.31 8.02
CA HIS A 153 -8.41 0.89 8.21
C HIS A 153 -9.23 0.97 6.92
N ILE A 154 -8.60 0.96 5.75
CA ILE A 154 -9.25 1.06 4.44
C ILE A 154 -9.67 -0.34 3.99
N VAL A 155 -10.65 -0.92 4.70
CA VAL A 155 -11.08 -2.31 4.52
C VAL A 155 -11.63 -2.61 3.13
N TRP A 156 -12.23 -1.61 2.45
CA TRP A 156 -12.75 -1.76 1.10
C TRP A 156 -11.64 -1.88 0.03
N SER A 157 -10.37 -1.65 0.37
CA SER A 157 -9.24 -1.85 -0.54
C SER A 157 -9.13 -3.29 -1.04
N ILE A 158 -9.52 -4.27 -0.22
CA ILE A 158 -9.53 -5.69 -0.60
C ILE A 158 -10.55 -5.95 -1.72
N GLU A 159 -11.73 -5.36 -1.61
CA GLU A 159 -12.78 -5.47 -2.63
C GLU A 159 -12.32 -4.85 -3.96
N ILE A 160 -11.73 -3.65 -3.91
CA ILE A 160 -11.11 -2.98 -5.06
C ILE A 160 -10.05 -3.86 -5.72
N GLY A 161 -9.16 -4.46 -4.94
CA GLY A 161 -8.11 -5.33 -5.45
C GLY A 161 -8.65 -6.59 -6.11
N ASN A 162 -9.65 -7.22 -5.50
CA ASN A 162 -10.33 -8.39 -6.05
C ASN A 162 -11.01 -8.07 -7.40
N LEU A 163 -11.73 -6.95 -7.49
CA LEU A 163 -12.41 -6.52 -8.72
C LEU A 163 -11.43 -6.24 -9.87
N ARG A 164 -10.23 -5.75 -9.53
CA ARG A 164 -9.16 -5.46 -10.50
C ARG A 164 -8.18 -6.61 -10.70
N ASN A 165 -8.38 -7.74 -10.02
CA ASN A 165 -7.47 -8.89 -10.01
C ASN A 165 -6.01 -8.51 -9.66
N ILE A 166 -5.83 -7.60 -8.70
CA ILE A 166 -4.51 -7.19 -8.19
C ILE A 166 -4.34 -7.58 -6.71
N PRO A 167 -3.14 -7.99 -6.29
CA PRO A 167 -2.85 -8.27 -4.89
C PRO A 167 -2.93 -7.00 -4.03
N VAL A 168 -3.44 -7.17 -2.80
CA VAL A 168 -3.52 -6.11 -1.79
C VAL A 168 -2.70 -6.51 -0.56
N ALA A 169 -1.84 -5.60 -0.11
CA ALA A 169 -1.15 -5.65 1.17
C ALA A 169 -1.79 -4.67 2.14
N SER A 170 -1.98 -5.10 3.39
CA SER A 170 -2.43 -4.24 4.47
C SER A 170 -1.24 -3.74 5.28
N LEU A 171 -1.12 -2.42 5.47
CA LEU A 171 -0.14 -1.80 6.35
C LEU A 171 -0.82 -1.38 7.66
N TRP A 172 -0.34 -1.95 8.77
CA TRP A 172 -0.68 -1.46 10.11
C TRP A 172 0.44 -0.54 10.59
N THR A 173 0.14 0.76 10.71
CA THR A 173 1.11 1.83 11.01
C THR A 173 1.39 2.00 12.51
N MET A 174 0.58 1.37 13.38
CA MET A 174 0.77 1.41 14.83
C MET A 174 1.57 0.17 15.32
N SER A 175 1.77 0.07 16.63
CA SER A 175 2.48 -1.08 17.22
C SER A 175 1.69 -2.39 17.08
N ALA A 176 2.42 -3.51 17.16
CA ALA A 176 1.80 -4.84 17.20
C ALA A 176 0.91 -5.03 18.43
N SER A 177 1.23 -4.40 19.58
CA SER A 177 0.38 -4.46 20.77
C SER A 177 -0.99 -3.81 20.54
N VAL A 178 -1.03 -2.65 19.88
CA VAL A 178 -2.30 -2.00 19.53
C VAL A 178 -3.05 -2.85 18.50
N TYR A 179 -2.36 -3.42 17.50
CA TYR A 179 -3.00 -4.35 16.56
C TYR A 179 -3.70 -5.49 17.29
N SER A 180 -3.04 -6.14 18.25
CA SER A 180 -3.62 -7.25 19.01
C SER A 180 -4.89 -6.84 19.76
N VAL A 181 -4.94 -5.63 20.32
CA VAL A 181 -6.14 -5.11 20.98
C VAL A 181 -7.31 -5.00 19.99
N PHE A 182 -7.08 -4.49 18.78
CA PHE A 182 -8.12 -4.39 17.75
C PHE A 182 -8.50 -5.75 17.17
N HIS A 183 -7.52 -6.63 16.96
CA HIS A 183 -7.73 -7.95 16.37
C HIS A 183 -8.56 -8.86 17.29
N PHE A 184 -8.33 -8.77 18.61
CA PHE A 184 -9.04 -9.55 19.63
C PHE A 184 -10.08 -8.71 20.39
N PHE A 185 -10.63 -7.67 19.75
CA PHE A 185 -11.56 -6.76 20.41
C PHE A 185 -12.85 -7.46 20.87
N ASP A 186 -13.30 -8.46 20.11
CA ASP A 186 -14.43 -9.32 20.47
C ASP A 186 -14.19 -10.03 21.80
N LEU A 187 -12.98 -10.51 22.07
CA LEU A 187 -12.63 -11.12 23.36
C LEU A 187 -12.67 -10.10 24.50
N LEU A 188 -12.27 -8.84 24.26
CA LEU A 188 -12.38 -7.79 25.27
C LEU A 188 -13.83 -7.51 25.66
N VAL A 189 -14.74 -7.55 24.68
CA VAL A 189 -16.19 -7.42 24.93
C VAL A 189 -16.73 -8.65 25.65
N GLN A 190 -16.41 -9.86 25.18
CA GLN A 190 -16.87 -11.12 25.78
C GLN A 190 -16.44 -11.24 27.26
N HIS A 191 -15.22 -10.82 27.58
CA HIS A 191 -14.69 -10.83 28.94
C HIS A 191 -15.01 -9.56 29.75
N ARG A 192 -15.83 -8.64 29.23
CA ARG A 192 -16.24 -7.39 29.89
C ARG A 192 -15.07 -6.46 30.27
N HIS A 193 -13.97 -6.53 29.53
CA HIS A 193 -12.90 -5.54 29.60
C HIS A 193 -13.24 -4.26 28.82
N PHE A 194 -14.33 -4.26 28.06
CA PHE A 194 -14.88 -3.10 27.35
C PHE A 194 -16.41 -3.03 27.48
N PRO A 195 -17.04 -1.83 27.62
CA PRO A 195 -16.40 -0.51 27.70
C PRO A 195 -15.62 -0.32 29.01
N VAL A 196 -14.51 0.41 28.93
CA VAL A 196 -13.72 0.75 30.12
C VAL A 196 -14.51 1.75 30.96
N ASN A 197 -14.72 1.46 32.24
CA ASN A 197 -15.32 2.41 33.16
C ASN A 197 -14.28 3.48 33.53
N LEU A 198 -14.36 4.64 32.89
CA LEU A 198 -13.46 5.79 33.13
C LEU A 198 -13.97 6.72 34.25
N ALA A 199 -15.11 6.43 34.88
CA ALA A 199 -15.73 7.30 35.89
C ALA A 199 -15.16 7.11 37.32
N GLY A 200 -14.02 6.42 37.46
CA GLY A 200 -13.47 6.00 38.75
C GLY A 200 -12.04 6.48 39.07
N THR A 201 -11.50 7.43 38.33
CA THR A 201 -10.19 8.07 38.60
C THR A 201 -10.34 9.56 38.80
#